data_AF-A0A9E3M8E2-F1
#
_entry.id   AF-A0A9E3M8E2-F1
#
_cell.length_a   1.000
_cell.length_b   1.000
_cell.length_c   1.000
_cell.angle_alpha   90.00
_cell.angle_beta   90.00
_cell.angle_gamma   90.00
#
_symmetry.space_group_name_H-M   'P 1'
#
loop_
_entity.id
_entity.type
_entity.pdbx_description
1 polymer ?
#
loop_
_entity_poly.entity_id
_entity_poly.type
_entity_poly.pdbx_seq_one_letter_code
_entity_poly.pdbx_strand_id
1 'polypeptide(L)' 'MIKDLVKSGCFLKRHGSKHDIYANPRTGRQAPIPRHPEIKESLVRLIKKQLRV' A
#
# COMPACT_ATOMS: atom_id res chain seq x y z
N MET A 1 7.40 4.37 -3.20
CA MET A 1 6.11 3.72 -2.93
C MET A 1 5.65 3.86 -1.48
N ILE A 2 6.21 3.14 -0.48
CA ILE A 2 5.70 3.20 0.91
C ILE A 2 5.70 4.65 1.44
N LYS A 3 6.78 5.39 1.18
CA LYS A 3 6.86 6.83 1.50
C LYS A 3 5.71 7.63 0.88
N ASP A 4 5.28 7.31 -0.33
CA ASP A 4 4.19 8.01 -1.03
C ASP A 4 2.83 7.64 -0.44
N LEU A 5 2.64 6.37 -0.04
CA LEU A 5 1.45 5.93 0.68
C LEU A 5 1.33 6.62 2.03
N VAL A 6 2.42 6.73 2.77
CA VAL A 6 2.43 7.45 4.06
C VAL A 6 2.12 8.93 3.84
N LYS A 7 2.68 9.56 2.80
CA LYS A 7 2.37 10.95 2.42
C LYS A 7 0.90 11.14 2.02
N SER A 8 0.26 10.15 1.40
CA SER A 8 -1.18 10.21 1.09
C SER A 8 -2.08 9.91 2.29
N GLY A 9 -1.50 9.65 3.47
CA GLY A 9 -2.21 9.36 4.71
C GLY A 9 -2.56 7.88 4.89
N CYS A 10 -2.06 6.98 4.04
CA CYS A 10 -2.17 5.55 4.30
C CYS A 10 -1.23 5.13 5.44
N PHE A 11 -1.64 4.12 6.21
CA PHE A 11 -0.87 3.60 7.33
C PHE A 11 -0.76 2.08 7.26
N LEU A 12 0.29 1.55 7.88
CA LEU A 12 0.45 0.12 8.08
C LEU A 12 -0.60 -0.35 9.09
N LYS A 13 -1.54 -1.19 8.63
CA LYS A 13 -2.59 -1.73 9.49
C LYS A 13 -2.12 -2.97 10.24
N ARG A 14 -1.42 -3.89 9.56
CA ARG A 14 -0.84 -5.10 10.17
C ARG A 14 0.21 -5.73 9.27
N HIS A 15 1.14 -6.46 9.87
CA HIS A 15 2.04 -7.36 9.17
C HIS A 15 1.32 -8.66 8.83
N GLY A 16 1.36 -9.07 7.56
CA GLY A 16 0.98 -10.43 7.13
C GLY A 16 2.20 -11.34 7.02
N SER A 17 2.03 -12.59 6.61
CA SER A 17 3.16 -13.54 6.52
C SER A 17 4.18 -13.12 5.46
N LYS A 18 3.72 -12.76 4.25
CA LYS A 18 4.57 -12.36 3.12
C LYS A 18 4.47 -10.87 2.75
N HIS A 19 3.38 -10.22 3.11
CA HIS A 19 3.06 -8.84 2.72
C HIS A 19 2.59 -8.06 3.93
N ASP A 20 2.81 -6.76 3.93
CA ASP A 20 2.23 -5.84 4.89
C ASP A 20 0.89 -5.31 4.37
N ILE A 21 -0.10 -5.16 5.25
CA ILE A 21 -1.40 -4.63 4.87
C ILE A 21 -1.41 -3.14 5.17
N TYR A 22 -1.53 -2.31 4.12
CA TYR A 22 -1.74 -0.88 4.25
C TYR A 22 -3.22 -0.55 4.11
N ALA A 23 -3.66 0.46 4.85
CA ALA A 23 -5.02 0.97 4.83
C ALA A 23 -5.03 2.46 4.49
N ASN A 24 -5.99 2.87 3.67
CA ASN A 24 -6.33 4.27 3.47
C ASN A 24 -7.48 4.65 4.41
N PRO A 25 -7.26 5.49 5.45
CA PRO A 25 -8.31 5.87 6.39
C PRO A 25 -9.42 6.70 5.74
N ARG A 26 -9.12 7.44 4.66
CA ARG A 26 -10.11 8.29 3.98
C ARG A 26 -11.15 7.48 3.21
N THR A 27 -10.80 6.28 2.76
CA THR A 27 -11.67 5.45 1.91
C THR A 27 -12.01 4.08 2.52
N GLY A 28 -11.37 3.72 3.64
CA GLY A 28 -11.49 2.40 4.28
C GLY A 28 -10.81 1.26 3.51
N ARG A 29 -10.23 1.55 2.33
CA ARG A 29 -9.65 0.54 1.43
C ARG A 29 -8.31 0.04 1.95
N GLN A 30 -8.02 -1.23 1.67
CA GLN A 30 -6.81 -1.91 2.14
C GLN A 30 -6.16 -2.65 0.98
N ALA A 31 -4.83 -2.71 0.99
CA ALA A 31 -4.06 -3.43 -0.02
C ALA A 31 -2.81 -4.08 0.60
N PRO A 32 -2.44 -5.30 0.15
CA PRO A 32 -1.16 -5.91 0.52
C PRO A 32 0.00 -5.25 -0.24
N ILE A 33 1.06 -4.93 0.48
CA ILE A 33 2.28 -4.30 0.00
C ILE A 33 3.46 -5.26 0.22
N PRO A 34 4.25 -5.58 -0.82
CA PRO A 34 5.48 -6.34 -0.66
C PRO A 34 6.50 -5.58 0.21
N ARG A 35 7.29 -6.32 1.00
CA ARG A 35 8.33 -5.74 1.86
C ARG A 35 9.63 -5.41 1.12
N HIS A 36 9.79 -5.90 -0.10
CA HIS A 36 10.99 -5.65 -0.91
C HIS A 36 10.84 -4.39 -1.76
N PRO A 37 11.92 -3.61 -1.95
CA PRO A 37 11.88 -2.36 -2.70
C PRO A 37 11.75 -2.57 -4.22
N GLU A 38 12.18 -3.73 -4.72
CA GLU A 38 12.15 -4.05 -6.15
C GLU A 38 10.76 -4.53 -6.59
N ILE A 39 9.88 -3.59 -6.91
CA ILE A 39 8.53 -3.86 -7.38
C ILE A 39 8.30 -3.22 -8.74
N LYS A 40 7.58 -3.92 -9.62
CA LYS A 40 7.24 -3.42 -10.96
C LYS A 40 6.32 -2.20 -10.85
N GLU A 41 6.51 -1.20 -11.71
CA GLU A 41 5.68 0.01 -11.76
C GLU A 41 4.18 -0.31 -11.99
N SER A 42 3.89 -1.38 -12.73
CA SER A 42 2.51 -1.87 -12.91
C SER A 42 1.84 -2.28 -11.59
N LEU A 43 2.59 -2.91 -10.68
CA LEU A 43 2.10 -3.30 -9.36
C LEU A 43 1.88 -2.05 -8.48
N VAL A 44 2.79 -1.08 -8.54
CA VAL A 44 2.63 0.21 -7.84
C VAL A 44 1.35 0.91 -8.28
N ARG A 45 1.10 0.99 -9.60
CA ARG A 45 -0.10 1.62 -10.16
C ARG A 45 -1.38 0.89 -9.74
N LEU A 46 -1.35 -0.44 -9.73
CA LEU A 46 -2.49 -1.26 -9.28
C LEU A 46 -2.81 -0.98 -7.80
N ILE A 47 -1.79 -0.95 -6.94
CA ILE A 47 -1.98 -0.71 -5.51
C ILE A 47 -2.50 0.71 -5.26
N LYS A 48 -1.98 1.72 -5.97
CA LYS A 48 -2.52 3.10 -5.86
C LYS A 48 -4.00 3.15 -6.23
N LYS A 49 -4.39 2.48 -7.32
CA LYS A 49 -5.80 2.33 -7.72
C LYS A 49 -6.64 1.60 -6.65
N GLN A 50 -6.10 0.55 -6.02
CA GLN A 50 -6.77 -0.18 -4.94
C GLN A 50 -6.95 0.66 -3.68
N LEU A 51 -5.97 1.48 -3.31
CA LEU A 51 -6.04 2.36 -2.15
C LEU A 51 -6.76 3.68 -2.44
N ARG A 52 -7.07 3.98 -3.71
CA ARG A 52 -7.63 5.27 -4.19
C ARG A 52 -6.77 6.45 -3.72
N VAL A 53 -5.49 6.37 -4.07
CA VAL A 53 -4.46 7.40 -3.83
C VAL A 53 -3.83 7.85 -5.14
#